data_AF-A0A6H0KSD3-F1
#
_entry.id   AF-A0A6H0KSD3-F1
#
_cell.length_a   1.000
_cell.length_b   1.000
_cell.length_c   1.000
_cell.angle_alpha   90.00
_cell.angle_beta   90.00
_cell.angle_gamma   90.00
#
_symmetry.space_group_name_H-M   'P 1'
#
loop_
_entity.id
_entity.type
_entity.pdbx_description
1 polymer ?
#
loop_
_entity_poly.entity_id
_entity_poly.type
_entity_poly.pdbx_seq_one_letter_code
_entity_poly.pdbx_strand_id
1 'polypeptide(L)'
;MNEMKILTKLYFLLIVPMVLAGCEAGLEYEEVPENVYNNVELGTNMCNIYSRQFFNNQIYAKNWDRWVEEYVAQATIGNYQSEKDYTNNTSTSLTILGQAIAPGATVKVKNTLTTEDDSSAPDGKVYVINAFADKYAIYNHYTSGSYLFDASKFTGDFKLVDKDGNPLDASVTQSGYIKMPVDIKQLVVAIVMSDTNGGFQIDPVGDAPTLGVPNDFSQPRRYLVTNIARRPDGKPAAQRLYEIRIQLLP
;
A
#
# COMPACT_ATOMS: atom_id res chain seq x y z
N MET A 1 66.87 -44.52 -3.84
CA MET A 1 65.57 -44.52 -3.12
C MET A 1 65.13 -43.12 -2.61
N ASN A 2 65.95 -42.07 -2.74
CA ASN A 2 65.60 -40.70 -2.32
C ASN A 2 65.07 -39.79 -3.45
N GLU A 3 65.45 -40.01 -4.71
CA GLU A 3 65.03 -39.11 -5.81
C GLU A 3 63.56 -39.29 -6.24
N MET A 4 63.07 -40.54 -6.26
CA MET A 4 61.68 -40.84 -6.62
C MET A 4 60.67 -40.25 -5.59
N LYS A 5 61.07 -40.14 -4.31
CA LYS A 5 60.25 -39.51 -3.25
C LYS A 5 60.20 -37.98 -3.36
N ILE A 6 61.22 -37.36 -3.98
CA ILE A 6 61.26 -35.91 -4.21
C ILE A 6 60.40 -35.58 -5.44
N LEU A 7 60.46 -36.37 -6.51
CA LEU A 7 59.65 -36.17 -7.71
C LEU A 7 58.15 -36.34 -7.44
N THR A 8 57.74 -37.35 -6.66
CA THR A 8 56.32 -37.57 -6.29
C THR A 8 55.79 -36.47 -5.37
N LYS A 9 56.63 -35.92 -4.47
CA LYS A 9 56.26 -34.77 -3.62
C LYS A 9 56.15 -33.47 -4.43
N LEU A 10 57.01 -33.27 -5.43
CA LEU A 10 56.95 -32.11 -6.33
C LEU A 10 55.71 -32.13 -7.23
N TYR A 11 55.32 -33.30 -7.73
CA TYR A 11 54.09 -33.47 -8.52
C TYR A 11 52.82 -33.21 -7.70
N PHE A 12 52.76 -33.68 -6.46
CA PHE A 12 51.64 -33.36 -5.56
C PHE A 12 51.57 -31.87 -5.19
N LEU A 13 52.72 -31.20 -5.05
CA LEU A 13 52.77 -29.76 -4.74
C LEU A 13 52.32 -28.87 -5.91
N LEU A 14 52.46 -29.34 -7.15
CA LEU A 14 52.05 -28.61 -8.36
C LEU A 14 50.57 -28.80 -8.73
N ILE A 15 49.97 -29.96 -8.39
CA ILE A 15 48.56 -30.25 -8.71
C ILE A 15 47.60 -29.61 -7.70
N VAL A 16 47.99 -29.55 -6.42
CA VAL A 16 47.14 -29.00 -5.34
C VAL A 16 46.72 -27.53 -5.56
N PRO A 17 47.57 -26.58 -5.99
CA PRO A 17 47.13 -25.23 -6.29
C PRO A 17 46.25 -25.13 -7.54
N MET A 18 46.37 -26.04 -8.51
CA MET A 18 45.48 -26.08 -9.70
C MET A 18 44.07 -26.59 -9.36
N VAL A 19 43.95 -27.50 -8.38
CA VAL A 19 42.65 -28.01 -7.91
C VAL A 19 41.97 -27.04 -6.94
N LEU A 20 42.74 -26.29 -6.14
CA LEU A 20 42.20 -25.27 -5.24
C LEU A 20 41.83 -23.96 -5.95
N ALA A 21 42.60 -23.53 -6.97
CA ALA A 21 42.26 -22.35 -7.78
C ALA A 21 41.02 -22.56 -8.69
N GLY A 22 40.69 -23.81 -9.02
CA GLY A 22 39.49 -24.14 -9.80
C GLY A 22 38.16 -23.99 -9.04
N CYS A 23 38.20 -23.87 -7.71
CA CYS A 23 37.04 -23.60 -6.86
C CYS A 23 36.91 -22.13 -6.43
N GLU A 24 37.83 -21.27 -6.88
CA GLU A 24 37.73 -19.80 -6.80
C GLU A 24 37.46 -19.18 -8.17
N ALA A 25 36.92 -19.95 -9.13
CA ALA A 25 36.14 -19.35 -10.21
C ALA A 25 34.94 -18.69 -9.55
N GLY A 26 35.17 -17.44 -9.10
CA GLY A 26 34.25 -16.66 -8.32
C GLY A 26 32.92 -16.66 -9.03
N LEU A 27 31.83 -16.70 -8.25
CA LEU A 27 30.53 -16.35 -8.77
C LEU A 27 30.67 -14.90 -9.27
N GLU A 28 30.96 -14.75 -10.56
CA GLU A 28 30.83 -13.49 -11.26
C GLU A 28 29.34 -13.23 -11.25
N TYR A 29 28.94 -12.33 -10.36
CA TYR A 29 27.58 -11.84 -10.39
C TYR A 29 27.37 -11.20 -11.74
N GLU A 30 26.45 -11.77 -12.52
CA GLU A 30 25.97 -11.12 -13.74
C GLU A 30 25.61 -9.67 -13.41
N GLU A 31 25.97 -8.77 -14.34
CA GLU A 31 25.58 -7.38 -14.21
C GLU A 31 24.07 -7.30 -14.06
N VAL A 32 23.63 -6.62 -13.02
CA VAL A 32 22.21 -6.46 -12.74
C VAL A 32 21.58 -5.71 -13.91
N PRO A 33 20.53 -6.25 -14.56
CA PRO A 33 19.88 -5.58 -15.68
C PRO A 33 19.44 -4.17 -15.33
N GLU A 34 19.59 -3.22 -16.27
CA GLU A 34 19.33 -1.80 -16.01
C GLU A 34 17.89 -1.51 -15.54
N ASN A 35 16.92 -2.23 -16.07
CA ASN A 35 15.54 -2.13 -15.65
C ASN A 35 15.32 -2.50 -14.16
N VAL A 36 16.21 -3.27 -13.54
CA VAL A 36 16.09 -3.66 -12.13
C VAL A 36 16.54 -2.54 -11.20
N TYR A 37 17.67 -1.88 -11.49
CA TYR A 37 18.22 -0.85 -10.58
C TYR A 37 17.77 0.59 -10.91
N ASN A 38 17.20 0.84 -12.11
CA ASN A 38 16.65 2.14 -12.48
C ASN A 38 15.13 2.28 -12.25
N ASN A 39 14.42 1.17 -11.98
CA ASN A 39 12.99 1.22 -11.78
C ASN A 39 12.66 1.96 -10.47
N VAL A 40 11.78 2.95 -10.54
CA VAL A 40 11.15 3.62 -9.39
C VAL A 40 9.68 3.91 -9.72
N GLU A 41 9.08 3.11 -10.61
CA GLU A 41 7.73 3.32 -11.12
C GLU A 41 6.67 2.70 -10.19
N LEU A 42 5.47 3.24 -10.28
CA LEU A 42 4.32 2.72 -9.53
C LEU A 42 3.63 1.59 -10.30
N GLY A 43 3.02 0.67 -9.56
CA GLY A 43 2.11 -0.32 -10.09
C GLY A 43 0.74 0.27 -10.44
N THR A 44 -0.15 -0.55 -11.01
CA THR A 44 -1.43 -0.13 -11.60
C THR A 44 -2.36 0.63 -10.66
N ASN A 45 -2.31 0.39 -9.34
CA ASN A 45 -3.16 1.10 -8.37
C ASN A 45 -2.50 2.34 -7.74
N MET A 46 -1.19 2.55 -7.93
CA MET A 46 -0.36 3.61 -7.33
C MET A 46 -0.24 3.55 -5.81
N CYS A 47 -1.38 3.50 -5.10
CA CYS A 47 -1.44 3.31 -3.66
C CYS A 47 -2.71 2.55 -3.25
N ASN A 48 -2.62 1.79 -2.17
CA ASN A 48 -3.77 1.22 -1.48
C ASN A 48 -4.14 2.11 -0.30
N ILE A 49 -5.45 2.33 -0.12
CA ILE A 49 -6.00 3.13 0.98
C ILE A 49 -6.99 2.28 1.75
N TYR A 50 -6.77 2.19 3.06
CA TYR A 50 -7.62 1.46 3.98
C TYR A 50 -8.05 2.35 5.15
N SER A 51 -9.21 2.04 5.69
CA SER A 51 -9.63 2.49 7.01
C SER A 51 -9.49 1.32 7.99
N ARG A 52 -8.98 1.59 9.18
CA ARG A 52 -8.79 0.58 10.23
C ARG A 52 -9.55 1.03 11.47
N GLN A 53 -10.39 0.14 11.99
CA GLN A 53 -11.23 0.40 13.15
C GLN A 53 -10.96 -0.63 14.24
N PHE A 54 -10.82 -0.14 15.46
CA PHE A 54 -10.83 -0.96 16.67
C PHE A 54 -12.26 -1.04 17.20
N PHE A 55 -12.74 -2.25 17.39
CA PHE A 55 -14.03 -2.57 17.95
C PHE A 55 -13.83 -3.19 19.33
N ASN A 56 -14.47 -2.62 20.34
CA ASN A 56 -14.41 -3.12 21.71
C ASN A 56 -15.81 -3.38 22.24
N ASN A 57 -16.09 -4.63 22.61
CA ASN A 57 -17.39 -5.06 23.16
C ASN A 57 -18.59 -4.67 22.29
N GLN A 58 -18.37 -4.71 20.97
CA GLN A 58 -19.30 -4.24 19.93
C GLN A 58 -19.76 -5.34 18.98
N ILE A 59 -19.11 -6.51 19.06
CA ILE A 59 -19.36 -7.67 18.21
C ILE A 59 -19.78 -8.83 19.09
N TYR A 60 -20.90 -9.47 18.75
CA TYR A 60 -21.43 -10.65 19.40
C TYR A 60 -21.00 -11.92 18.66
N ALA A 61 -20.33 -12.84 19.36
CA ALA A 61 -19.87 -14.11 18.81
C ALA A 61 -20.93 -15.19 19.06
N LYS A 62 -21.92 -15.31 18.17
CA LYS A 62 -23.15 -16.10 18.34
C LYS A 62 -22.88 -17.55 18.74
N ASN A 63 -21.89 -18.20 18.14
CA ASN A 63 -21.60 -19.63 18.39
C ASN A 63 -20.96 -19.88 19.76
N TRP A 64 -20.43 -18.84 20.41
CA TRP A 64 -19.77 -18.91 21.71
C TRP A 64 -20.53 -18.17 22.81
N ASP A 65 -21.69 -17.59 22.47
CA ASP A 65 -22.58 -16.87 23.39
C ASP A 65 -21.85 -15.80 24.23
N ARG A 66 -20.96 -15.04 23.58
CA ARG A 66 -20.12 -14.04 24.26
C ARG A 66 -19.86 -12.82 23.41
N TRP A 67 -19.55 -11.71 24.08
CA TRP A 67 -19.05 -10.50 23.44
C TRP A 67 -17.57 -10.64 23.10
N VAL A 68 -17.17 -10.06 21.97
CA VAL A 68 -15.76 -9.93 21.59
C VAL A 68 -15.20 -8.69 22.28
N GLU A 69 -14.22 -8.90 23.16
CA GLU A 69 -13.59 -7.82 23.92
C GLU A 69 -12.84 -6.86 23.01
N GLU A 70 -12.02 -7.38 22.09
CA GLU A 70 -11.17 -6.56 21.23
C GLU A 70 -11.09 -7.18 19.83
N TYR A 71 -11.33 -6.34 18.81
CA TYR A 71 -11.19 -6.74 17.41
C TYR A 71 -10.74 -5.57 16.55
N VAL A 72 -9.69 -5.77 15.75
CA VAL A 72 -9.25 -4.80 14.75
C VAL A 72 -9.74 -5.26 13.39
N ALA A 73 -10.55 -4.43 12.73
CA ALA A 73 -10.93 -4.65 11.34
C ALA A 73 -10.24 -3.63 10.43
N GLN A 74 -9.92 -4.05 9.22
CA GLN A 74 -9.44 -3.18 8.16
C GLN A 74 -10.35 -3.33 6.93
N ALA A 75 -10.76 -2.20 6.37
CA ALA A 75 -11.59 -2.14 5.17
C ALA A 75 -10.84 -1.38 4.07
N THR A 76 -10.85 -1.92 2.86
CA THR A 76 -10.36 -1.21 1.67
C THR A 76 -11.38 -0.14 1.28
N ILE A 77 -10.92 1.11 1.13
CA ILE A 77 -11.77 2.24 0.73
C ILE A 77 -11.29 2.92 -0.56
N GLY A 78 -10.02 2.72 -0.93
CA GLY A 78 -9.42 3.24 -2.16
C GLY A 78 -9.50 2.25 -3.31
N ASN A 79 -10.70 2.00 -3.83
CA ASN A 79 -10.90 1.12 -4.99
C ASN A 79 -11.20 1.93 -6.26
N TYR A 80 -10.22 2.73 -6.68
CA TYR A 80 -10.27 3.59 -7.86
C TYR A 80 -9.13 3.29 -8.83
N GLN A 81 -8.68 2.02 -8.87
CA GLN A 81 -7.67 1.53 -9.82
C GLN A 81 -8.15 1.62 -11.27
N SER A 82 -9.44 1.34 -11.48
CA SER A 82 -10.13 1.46 -12.75
C SER A 82 -11.16 2.58 -12.69
N GLU A 83 -11.66 2.98 -13.87
CA GLU A 83 -12.70 4.01 -13.96
C GLU A 83 -14.00 3.53 -13.31
N LYS A 84 -14.39 4.20 -12.22
CA LYS A 84 -15.63 3.97 -11.48
C LYS A 84 -16.60 5.11 -11.75
N ASP A 85 -17.88 4.79 -11.92
CA ASP A 85 -18.92 5.83 -11.92
C ASP A 85 -19.05 6.41 -10.52
N TYR A 86 -18.97 7.73 -10.43
CA TYR A 86 -19.23 8.49 -9.23
C TYR A 86 -20.33 9.51 -9.50
N THR A 87 -21.41 9.42 -8.73
CA THR A 87 -22.50 10.41 -8.72
C THR A 87 -22.31 11.35 -7.54
N ASN A 88 -22.30 12.66 -7.78
CA ASN A 88 -22.27 13.62 -6.69
C ASN A 88 -23.64 13.64 -5.97
N ASN A 89 -23.73 12.92 -4.86
CA ASN A 89 -24.95 12.83 -4.05
C ASN A 89 -25.08 13.97 -3.02
N THR A 90 -24.18 14.95 -3.04
CA THR A 90 -24.26 16.11 -2.15
C THR A 90 -25.17 17.20 -2.72
N SER A 91 -25.58 18.14 -1.88
CA SER A 91 -26.40 19.30 -2.29
C SER A 91 -25.59 20.43 -2.94
N THR A 92 -24.26 20.28 -3.06
CA THR A 92 -23.34 21.30 -3.57
C THR A 92 -22.42 20.76 -4.66
N SER A 93 -21.85 21.62 -5.49
CA SER A 93 -20.83 21.19 -6.44
C SER A 93 -19.59 20.65 -5.72
N LEU A 94 -19.07 19.52 -6.19
CA LEU A 94 -17.81 18.93 -5.73
C LEU A 94 -16.73 19.12 -6.78
N THR A 95 -15.50 19.44 -6.38
CA THR A 95 -14.36 19.52 -7.31
C THR A 95 -13.56 18.22 -7.27
N ILE A 96 -13.33 17.59 -8.43
CA ILE A 96 -12.47 16.41 -8.60
C ILE A 96 -11.43 16.76 -9.67
N LEU A 97 -10.13 16.68 -9.36
CA LEU A 97 -9.03 17.05 -10.28
C LEU A 97 -9.23 18.43 -10.96
N GLY A 98 -9.73 19.42 -10.22
CA GLY A 98 -10.01 20.76 -10.74
C GLY A 98 -11.31 20.89 -11.55
N GLN A 99 -12.01 19.79 -11.85
CA GLN A 99 -13.31 19.82 -12.51
C GLN A 99 -14.44 19.93 -11.48
N ALA A 100 -15.32 20.92 -11.64
CA ALA A 100 -16.53 21.05 -10.85
C ALA A 100 -17.62 20.08 -11.33
N ILE A 101 -18.23 19.36 -10.38
CA ILE A 101 -19.26 18.35 -10.62
C ILE A 101 -20.52 18.77 -9.88
N ALA A 102 -21.56 19.11 -10.64
CA ALA A 102 -22.84 19.54 -10.09
C ALA A 102 -23.54 18.42 -9.27
N PRO A 103 -24.41 18.77 -8.32
CA PRO A 103 -25.29 17.80 -7.65
C PRO A 103 -26.05 16.91 -8.64
N GLY A 104 -26.08 15.61 -8.39
CA GLY A 104 -26.73 14.60 -9.22
C GLY A 104 -25.99 14.23 -10.51
N ALA A 105 -24.92 14.94 -10.88
CA ALA A 105 -24.12 14.59 -12.04
C ALA A 105 -23.26 13.35 -11.77
N THR A 106 -23.06 12.53 -12.80
CA THR A 106 -22.21 11.33 -12.76
C THR A 106 -21.00 11.51 -13.64
N VAL A 107 -19.83 11.11 -13.15
CA VAL A 107 -18.55 11.14 -13.88
C VAL A 107 -17.79 9.83 -13.69
N LYS A 108 -16.78 9.60 -14.53
CA LYS A 108 -15.79 8.54 -14.32
C LYS A 108 -14.64 9.07 -13.47
N VAL A 109 -14.31 8.36 -12.38
CA VAL A 109 -13.20 8.69 -11.49
C VAL A 109 -12.23 7.51 -11.43
N LYS A 110 -10.93 7.82 -11.47
CA LYS A 110 -9.82 6.87 -11.25
C LYS A 110 -8.63 7.57 -10.61
N ASN A 111 -7.82 6.84 -9.87
CA ASN A 111 -6.53 7.32 -9.40
C ASN A 111 -5.69 7.77 -10.60
N THR A 112 -5.04 8.93 -10.46
CA THR A 112 -4.32 9.56 -11.57
C THR A 112 -2.95 10.07 -11.10
N LEU A 113 -1.91 9.74 -11.87
CA LEU A 113 -0.56 10.25 -11.66
C LEU A 113 -0.36 11.50 -12.52
N THR A 114 -0.02 12.62 -11.89
CA THR A 114 0.39 13.85 -12.57
C THR A 114 1.82 14.21 -12.17
N THR A 115 2.41 15.20 -12.83
CA THR A 115 3.75 15.70 -12.49
C THR A 115 3.73 17.21 -12.29
N GLU A 116 4.47 17.68 -11.30
CA GLU A 116 4.69 19.10 -11.02
C GLU A 116 6.20 19.36 -10.95
N ASP A 117 6.65 20.52 -11.44
CA ASP A 117 8.07 20.89 -11.40
C ASP A 117 8.48 21.30 -9.98
N ASP A 118 9.57 20.73 -9.47
CA ASP A 118 10.15 21.04 -8.17
C ASP A 118 11.66 20.79 -8.21
N SER A 119 12.44 21.87 -8.22
CA SER A 119 13.90 21.79 -8.29
C SER A 119 14.56 21.08 -7.10
N SER A 120 13.82 20.83 -6.01
CA SER A 120 14.33 20.08 -4.86
C SER A 120 14.20 18.56 -5.02
N ALA A 121 13.42 18.09 -6.01
CA ALA A 121 13.24 16.68 -6.29
C ALA A 121 14.43 16.09 -7.09
N PRO A 122 14.70 14.77 -6.99
CA PRO A 122 15.87 14.14 -7.63
C PRO A 122 16.03 14.39 -9.14
N ASP A 123 14.91 14.42 -9.87
CA ASP A 123 14.86 14.67 -11.32
C ASP A 123 14.18 16.01 -11.66
N GLY A 124 14.07 16.89 -10.66
CA GLY A 124 13.39 18.19 -10.79
C GLY A 124 11.86 18.09 -10.83
N LYS A 125 11.26 16.92 -10.56
CA LYS A 125 9.81 16.71 -10.60
C LYS A 125 9.26 15.99 -9.37
N VAL A 126 8.07 16.41 -8.95
CA VAL A 126 7.22 15.66 -8.03
C VAL A 126 6.18 14.88 -8.83
N TYR A 127 6.06 13.60 -8.53
CA TYR A 127 5.06 12.71 -9.11
C TYR A 127 3.85 12.64 -8.17
N VAL A 128 2.77 13.32 -8.53
CA VAL A 128 1.59 13.50 -7.68
C VAL A 128 0.58 12.37 -7.94
N ILE A 129 0.39 11.51 -6.94
CA ILE A 129 -0.65 10.49 -6.88
C ILE A 129 -1.93 11.17 -6.39
N ASN A 130 -2.84 11.47 -7.31
CA ASN A 130 -4.19 11.93 -6.97
C ASN A 130 -5.08 10.71 -6.75
N ALA A 131 -5.29 10.36 -5.48
CA ALA A 131 -6.01 9.16 -5.08
C ALA A 131 -7.40 9.48 -4.54
N PHE A 132 -8.35 8.62 -4.89
CA PHE A 132 -9.74 8.71 -4.44
C PHE A 132 -10.08 7.55 -3.52
N ALA A 133 -10.94 7.82 -2.54
CA ALA A 133 -11.44 6.80 -1.62
C ALA A 133 -12.88 7.10 -1.19
N ASP A 134 -13.63 6.05 -0.87
CA ASP A 134 -15.00 6.20 -0.37
C ASP A 134 -14.99 6.86 1.03
N LYS A 135 -15.92 7.79 1.30
CA LYS A 135 -16.07 8.44 2.62
C LYS A 135 -16.55 7.50 3.73
N TYR A 136 -17.03 6.32 3.38
CA TYR A 136 -17.49 5.31 4.32
C TYR A 136 -16.77 3.98 4.07
N ALA A 137 -16.41 3.31 5.15
CA ALA A 137 -15.86 1.96 5.14
C ALA A 137 -16.96 0.95 5.50
N ILE A 138 -16.93 -0.22 4.87
CA ILE A 138 -17.74 -1.37 5.26
C ILE A 138 -16.80 -2.36 5.96
N TYR A 139 -17.04 -2.58 7.24
CA TYR A 139 -16.30 -3.53 8.06
C TYR A 139 -17.06 -4.83 8.21
N ASN A 140 -16.32 -5.93 8.26
CA ASN A 140 -16.85 -7.25 8.54
C ASN A 140 -15.89 -8.04 9.45
N HIS A 141 -16.44 -9.07 10.10
CA HIS A 141 -15.63 -10.16 10.62
C HIS A 141 -15.37 -11.19 9.52
N TYR A 142 -14.20 -11.84 9.52
CA TYR A 142 -13.79 -12.80 8.48
C TYR A 142 -14.77 -13.98 8.28
N THR A 143 -15.53 -14.33 9.31
CA THR A 143 -16.59 -15.35 9.30
C THR A 143 -17.95 -14.67 9.51
N SER A 144 -18.40 -13.94 8.48
CA SER A 144 -19.68 -13.21 8.52
C SER A 144 -20.84 -14.16 8.83
N GLY A 145 -21.74 -13.74 9.73
CA GLY A 145 -22.87 -14.53 10.21
C GLY A 145 -22.67 -15.26 11.54
N SER A 146 -21.42 -15.50 11.97
CA SER A 146 -21.11 -16.01 13.33
C SER A 146 -20.71 -14.92 14.31
N TYR A 147 -20.25 -13.78 13.78
CA TYR A 147 -19.88 -12.58 14.53
C TYR A 147 -20.71 -11.42 14.00
N LEU A 148 -21.45 -10.78 14.89
CA LEU A 148 -22.46 -9.79 14.53
C LEU A 148 -22.17 -8.47 15.25
N PHE A 149 -22.01 -7.39 14.49
CA PHE A 149 -22.05 -6.04 15.02
C PHE A 149 -23.43 -5.76 15.57
N ASP A 150 -23.52 -5.31 16.82
CA ASP A 150 -24.79 -5.02 17.49
C ASP A 150 -25.02 -3.52 17.57
N ALA A 151 -26.10 -3.04 16.93
CA ALA A 151 -26.41 -1.61 16.84
C ALA A 151 -26.52 -0.91 18.21
N SER A 152 -26.91 -1.63 19.27
CA SER A 152 -27.03 -1.05 20.62
C SER A 152 -25.68 -0.66 21.24
N LYS A 153 -24.57 -1.14 20.67
CA LYS A 153 -23.19 -0.87 21.13
C LYS A 153 -22.52 0.27 20.36
N PHE A 154 -23.22 0.89 19.40
CA PHE A 154 -22.69 1.95 18.57
C PHE A 154 -23.43 3.26 18.80
N THR A 155 -22.72 4.35 18.61
CA THR A 155 -23.23 5.72 18.64
C THR A 155 -22.67 6.50 17.47
N GLY A 156 -23.36 7.56 17.05
CA GLY A 156 -22.92 8.41 15.94
C GLY A 156 -23.42 7.89 14.59
N ASP A 157 -22.71 8.27 13.53
CA ASP A 157 -23.08 7.91 12.16
C ASP A 157 -22.59 6.48 11.84
N PHE A 158 -23.51 5.52 11.80
CA PHE A 158 -23.25 4.17 11.34
C PHE A 158 -24.52 3.57 10.74
N LYS A 159 -24.35 2.51 9.93
CA LYS A 159 -25.47 1.69 9.45
C LYS A 159 -25.10 0.22 9.49
N LEU A 160 -26.01 -0.62 9.98
CA LEU A 160 -25.94 -2.04 9.69
C LEU A 160 -26.30 -2.25 8.22
N VAL A 161 -25.47 -3.03 7.53
CA VAL A 161 -25.57 -3.26 6.09
C VAL A 161 -25.51 -4.75 5.77
N ASP A 162 -25.92 -5.12 4.55
CA ASP A 162 -25.62 -6.43 3.99
C ASP A 162 -24.16 -6.53 3.48
N LYS A 163 -23.79 -7.67 2.90
CA LYS A 163 -22.46 -7.91 2.33
C LYS A 163 -22.09 -6.97 1.17
N ASP A 164 -23.09 -6.38 0.52
CA ASP A 164 -22.94 -5.51 -0.64
C ASP A 164 -23.00 -4.02 -0.22
N GLY A 165 -23.16 -3.74 1.07
CA GLY A 165 -23.18 -2.40 1.63
C GLY A 165 -24.55 -1.71 1.62
N ASN A 166 -25.62 -2.44 1.30
CA ASN A 166 -26.97 -1.89 1.33
C ASN A 166 -27.48 -1.79 2.77
N PRO A 167 -28.14 -0.69 3.16
CA PRO A 167 -28.75 -0.57 4.49
C PRO A 167 -29.76 -1.68 4.76
N LEU A 168 -29.71 -2.25 5.97
CA LEU A 168 -30.71 -3.20 6.45
C LEU A 168 -31.95 -2.48 6.99
N ASP A 169 -33.05 -3.24 7.12
CA ASP A 169 -34.28 -2.76 7.75
C ASP A 169 -34.04 -2.34 9.21
N ALA A 170 -34.76 -1.32 9.67
CA ALA A 170 -34.60 -0.75 11.00
C ALA A 170 -34.90 -1.74 12.15
N SER A 171 -35.66 -2.81 11.89
CA SER A 171 -35.89 -3.89 12.85
C SER A 171 -34.68 -4.81 13.05
N VAL A 172 -33.70 -4.78 12.14
CA VAL A 172 -32.48 -5.57 12.27
C VAL A 172 -31.51 -4.86 13.21
N THR A 173 -31.28 -5.46 14.38
CA THR A 173 -30.39 -4.91 15.41
C THR A 173 -28.96 -5.46 15.34
N GLN A 174 -28.72 -6.49 14.53
CA GLN A 174 -27.45 -7.18 14.42
C GLN A 174 -27.12 -7.54 12.97
N SER A 175 -25.88 -7.33 12.53
CA SER A 175 -25.40 -7.73 11.20
C SER A 175 -23.95 -8.19 11.22
N GLY A 176 -23.57 -9.06 10.28
CA GLY A 176 -22.17 -9.39 10.04
C GLY A 176 -21.34 -8.24 9.43
N TYR A 177 -22.01 -7.14 9.03
CA TYR A 177 -21.39 -6.00 8.37
C TYR A 177 -21.90 -4.68 8.96
N ILE A 178 -20.99 -3.72 9.12
CA ILE A 178 -21.30 -2.37 9.56
C ILE A 178 -20.61 -1.36 8.64
N LYS A 179 -21.35 -0.32 8.25
CA LYS A 179 -20.84 0.82 7.48
C LYS A 179 -20.64 2.00 8.41
N MET A 180 -19.44 2.58 8.39
CA MET A 180 -19.05 3.70 9.26
C MET A 180 -18.29 4.77 8.48
N PRO A 181 -18.35 6.05 8.88
CA PRO A 181 -17.59 7.13 8.26
C PRO A 181 -16.10 6.91 8.45
N VAL A 182 -15.33 7.34 7.45
CA VAL A 182 -13.88 7.32 7.45
C VAL A 182 -13.35 8.66 7.94
N ASP A 183 -12.39 8.61 8.86
CA ASP A 183 -11.58 9.77 9.21
C ASP A 183 -10.32 9.82 8.34
N ILE A 184 -10.20 10.86 7.51
CA ILE A 184 -9.01 11.11 6.68
C ILE A 184 -7.73 11.28 7.52
N LYS A 185 -7.88 11.57 8.82
CA LYS A 185 -6.77 11.69 9.77
C LYS A 185 -6.29 10.36 10.35
N GLN A 186 -6.93 9.25 9.98
CA GLN A 186 -6.65 7.90 10.50
C GLN A 186 -6.63 6.86 9.36
N LEU A 187 -6.09 7.24 8.20
CA LEU A 187 -5.96 6.34 7.05
C LEU A 187 -4.71 5.49 7.14
N VAL A 188 -4.82 4.25 6.68
CA VAL A 188 -3.67 3.39 6.39
C VAL A 188 -3.41 3.46 4.89
N VAL A 189 -2.25 3.99 4.50
CA VAL A 189 -1.87 4.14 3.09
C VAL A 189 -0.61 3.34 2.81
N ALA A 190 -0.57 2.67 1.66
CA ALA A 190 0.63 1.98 1.17
C ALA A 190 0.86 2.33 -0.30
N ILE A 191 2.07 2.72 -0.67
CA ILE A 191 2.45 2.92 -2.07
C ILE A 191 2.66 1.55 -2.73
N VAL A 192 2.17 1.39 -3.95
CA VAL A 192 2.29 0.16 -4.74
C VAL A 192 3.36 0.39 -5.81
N MET A 193 4.51 -0.25 -5.65
CA MET A 193 5.59 -0.23 -6.64
C MET A 193 5.28 -1.15 -7.83
N SER A 194 5.85 -0.86 -9.00
CA SER A 194 5.63 -1.63 -10.24
C SER A 194 6.23 -3.03 -10.18
N ASP A 195 7.31 -3.20 -9.41
CA ASP A 195 7.96 -4.48 -9.15
C ASP A 195 7.70 -4.91 -7.69
N THR A 196 7.02 -6.03 -7.50
CA THR A 196 6.73 -6.56 -6.16
C THR A 196 7.88 -7.34 -5.55
N ASN A 197 8.90 -7.71 -6.35
CA ASN A 197 10.12 -8.37 -5.90
C ASN A 197 11.32 -7.40 -5.85
N GLY A 198 11.12 -6.15 -6.25
CA GLY A 198 12.15 -5.13 -6.26
C GLY A 198 12.52 -4.66 -4.85
N GLY A 199 13.78 -4.28 -4.67
CA GLY A 199 14.24 -3.62 -3.45
C GLY A 199 13.93 -2.14 -3.50
N PHE A 200 12.89 -1.70 -2.78
CA PHE A 200 12.54 -0.28 -2.64
C PHE A 200 12.62 0.16 -1.19
N GLN A 201 13.18 1.34 -0.96
CA GLN A 201 13.07 2.07 0.28
C GLN A 201 12.18 3.28 0.05
N ILE A 202 11.23 3.52 0.97
CA ILE A 202 10.27 4.63 0.87
C ILE A 202 10.39 5.44 2.16
N ASP A 203 11.00 6.61 2.05
CA ASP A 203 11.26 7.49 3.18
C ASP A 203 10.27 8.65 3.20
N PRO A 204 9.65 8.98 4.35
CA PRO A 204 8.83 10.17 4.49
C PRO A 204 9.68 11.43 4.33
N VAL A 205 9.13 12.46 3.68
CA VAL A 205 9.76 13.77 3.51
C VAL A 205 8.97 14.82 4.29
N GLY A 206 9.69 15.63 5.08
CA GLY A 206 9.08 16.67 5.91
C GLY A 206 8.28 16.09 7.07
N ASP A 207 7.01 16.47 7.18
CA ASP A 207 6.08 16.01 8.22
C ASP A 207 5.25 14.79 7.78
N ALA A 208 5.60 14.16 6.65
CA ALA A 208 4.88 13.00 6.16
C ALA A 208 4.93 11.83 7.17
N PRO A 209 3.78 11.18 7.44
CA PRO A 209 3.71 10.09 8.39
C PRO A 209 4.32 8.79 7.82
N THR A 210 4.58 7.80 8.68
CA THR A 210 4.93 6.46 8.22
C THR A 210 3.75 5.79 7.51
N LEU A 211 4.01 5.15 6.37
CA LEU A 211 3.04 4.34 5.62
C LEU A 211 2.72 3.01 6.34
N GLY A 212 1.58 2.40 6.01
CA GLY A 212 1.18 1.08 6.53
C GLY A 212 0.55 1.09 7.94
N VAL A 213 0.47 2.24 8.60
CA VAL A 213 -0.21 2.43 9.89
C VAL A 213 -1.18 3.63 9.84
N PRO A 214 -2.20 3.68 10.71
CA PRO A 214 -3.19 4.77 10.71
C PRO A 214 -2.54 6.13 10.97
N ASN A 215 -2.74 7.10 10.08
CA ASN A 215 -2.13 8.42 10.14
C ASN A 215 -2.94 9.49 9.38
N ASP A 216 -2.49 10.75 9.50
CA ASP A 216 -3.16 11.90 8.90
C ASP A 216 -2.76 12.17 7.45
N PHE A 217 -3.71 11.97 6.53
CA PHE A 217 -3.58 12.26 5.10
C PHE A 217 -4.56 13.36 4.63
N SER A 218 -4.98 14.25 5.54
CA SER A 218 -5.83 15.41 5.22
C SER A 218 -5.11 16.49 4.41
N GLN A 219 -3.78 16.40 4.30
CA GLN A 219 -2.92 17.27 3.52
C GLN A 219 -2.03 16.43 2.60
N PRO A 220 -1.47 17.02 1.51
CA PRO A 220 -0.52 16.32 0.65
C PRO A 220 0.67 15.77 1.43
N ARG A 221 1.05 14.51 1.21
CA ARG A 221 2.16 13.84 1.90
C ARG A 221 3.23 13.38 0.92
N ARG A 222 4.50 13.73 1.16
CA ARG A 222 5.62 13.44 0.26
C ARG A 222 6.48 12.28 0.74
N TYR A 223 6.92 11.45 -0.19
CA TYR A 223 7.76 10.29 0.05
C TYR A 223 8.85 10.18 -1.02
N LEU A 224 10.10 10.04 -0.58
CA LEU A 224 11.22 9.76 -1.46
C LEU A 224 11.33 8.25 -1.62
N VAL A 225 11.10 7.77 -2.84
CA VAL A 225 11.32 6.37 -3.19
C VAL A 225 12.74 6.23 -3.73
N THR A 226 13.49 5.30 -3.17
CA THR A 226 14.85 4.95 -3.60
C THR A 226 14.88 3.48 -3.99
N ASN A 227 15.39 3.18 -5.18
CA ASN A 227 15.70 1.81 -5.57
C ASN A 227 17.00 1.36 -4.86
N ILE A 228 16.87 0.34 -4.01
CA ILE A 228 17.97 -0.23 -3.22
C ILE A 228 18.49 -1.55 -3.78
N ALA A 229 18.08 -1.93 -4.99
CA ALA A 229 18.66 -3.07 -5.69
C ALA A 229 20.18 -2.88 -5.88
N ARG A 230 20.88 -4.00 -6.01
CA ARG A 230 22.28 -3.97 -6.43
C ARG A 230 22.38 -3.28 -7.78
N ARG A 231 23.40 -2.44 -7.94
CA ARG A 231 23.68 -1.67 -9.15
C ARG A 231 25.17 -1.68 -9.47
N PRO A 232 25.58 -1.38 -10.71
CA PRO A 232 26.99 -1.22 -11.07
C PRO A 232 27.68 -0.15 -10.21
N ASP A 233 28.98 -0.34 -9.96
CA ASP A 233 29.78 0.59 -9.18
C ASP A 233 29.76 2.00 -9.80
N GLY A 234 29.66 3.02 -8.94
CA GLY A 234 29.60 4.43 -9.35
C GLY A 234 28.25 4.90 -9.92
N LYS A 235 27.28 4.00 -10.17
CA LYS A 235 25.92 4.44 -10.53
C LYS A 235 25.14 4.88 -9.28
N PRO A 236 24.52 6.08 -9.28
CA PRO A 236 23.64 6.50 -8.20
C PRO A 236 22.40 5.60 -8.15
N ALA A 237 21.76 5.52 -6.97
CA ALA A 237 20.47 4.87 -6.86
C ALA A 237 19.43 5.68 -7.64
N ALA A 238 18.53 5.01 -8.36
CA ALA A 238 17.37 5.69 -8.92
C ALA A 238 16.45 6.16 -7.78
N GLN A 239 15.99 7.39 -7.89
CA GLN A 239 15.15 8.03 -6.88
C GLN A 239 14.01 8.79 -7.54
N ARG A 240 12.87 8.85 -6.85
CA ARG A 240 11.72 9.64 -7.29
C ARG A 240 10.95 10.18 -6.10
N LEU A 241 10.59 11.45 -6.17
CA LEU A 241 9.74 12.10 -5.16
C LEU A 241 8.28 11.93 -5.54
N TYR A 242 7.52 11.22 -4.71
CA TYR A 242 6.08 11.06 -4.85
C TYR A 242 5.34 11.94 -3.84
N GLU A 243 4.22 12.52 -4.25
CA GLU A 243 3.28 13.19 -3.35
C GLU A 243 1.92 12.51 -3.42
N ILE A 244 1.35 12.14 -2.29
CA ILE A 244 0.03 11.53 -2.18
C ILE A 244 -0.97 12.61 -1.81
N ARG A 245 -2.00 12.80 -2.65
CA ARG A 245 -3.16 13.65 -2.39
C ARG A 245 -4.40 12.77 -2.36
N ILE A 246 -5.07 12.68 -1.19
CA ILE A 246 -6.27 11.84 -1.02
C ILE A 246 -7.51 12.72 -0.98
N GLN A 247 -8.51 12.36 -1.78
CA GLN A 247 -9.84 12.94 -1.72
C GLN A 247 -10.87 11.86 -1.33
N LEU A 248 -11.52 12.06 -0.18
CA LEU A 248 -12.69 11.25 0.21
C LEU A 248 -13.92 11.71 -0.57
N LEU A 249 -14.55 10.78 -1.29
CA LEU A 249 -15.74 11.03 -2.10
C LEU A 249 -17.01 10.76 -1.26
N PRO A 250 -17.88 11.78 -1.08
CA PRO A 250 -19.05 11.73 -0.19
C PRO A 250 -20.25 10.95 -0.72
#